data_AF-A0A9P0FL94-F1
#
_entry.id   AF-A0A9P0FL94-F1
#
_cell.length_a   1.000
_cell.length_b   1.000
_cell.length_c   1.000
_cell.angle_alpha   90.00
_cell.angle_beta   90.00
_cell.angle_gamma   90.00
#
_symmetry.space_group_name_H-M   'P 1'
#
loop_
_entity.id
_entity.type
_entity.pdbx_description
1 polymer ?
#
loop_
_entity_poly.entity_id
_entity_poly.type
_entity_poly.pdbx_seq_one_letter_code
_entity_poly.pdbx_strand_id
1 'polypeptide(L)'
;MVKNDIYKEQNLKEDKYFHIQESYVHNFQTPCLTNKFYSKYEGNLTDCDPKILEEVRRREKYGPKEKYPSPVTTSMEYGWYAPYMERDKRFYFNSTSSPYTKIMLDLMKQNKTEKKFAGVPFLLQ
;
A
#
# COMPACT_ATOMS: atom_id res chain seq x y z
N MET A 1 7.32 -34.32 -23.26
CA MET A 1 6.67 -35.05 -22.16
C MET A 1 6.31 -34.20 -20.94
N VAL A 2 6.80 -32.96 -20.80
CA VAL A 2 6.63 -32.17 -19.55
C VAL A 2 5.20 -31.64 -19.30
N LYS A 3 4.42 -31.37 -20.37
CA LYS A 3 3.07 -30.77 -20.22
C LYS A 3 2.06 -31.70 -19.52
N ASN A 4 2.08 -33.01 -19.84
CA ASN A 4 1.11 -33.95 -19.28
C ASN A 4 1.29 -34.17 -17.77
N ASP A 5 2.54 -34.12 -17.30
CA ASP A 5 2.85 -34.28 -15.88
C ASP A 5 2.40 -33.06 -15.07
N ILE A 6 2.53 -31.85 -15.63
CA ILE A 6 2.04 -30.61 -15.02
C ILE A 6 0.51 -30.63 -14.87
N TYR A 7 -0.21 -31.01 -15.93
CA TYR A 7 -1.67 -31.08 -15.87
C TYR A 7 -2.16 -32.15 -14.89
N LYS A 8 -1.42 -33.27 -14.78
CA LYS A 8 -1.72 -34.30 -13.80
C LYS A 8 -1.52 -33.80 -12.36
N GLU A 9 -0.45 -33.04 -12.10
CA GLU A 9 -0.22 -32.43 -10.79
C GLU A 9 -1.29 -31.38 -10.44
N GLN A 10 -1.70 -30.56 -11.42
CA GLN A 10 -2.78 -29.57 -11.24
C GLN A 10 -4.11 -30.25 -10.90
N ASN A 11 -4.53 -31.24 -11.68
CA ASN A 11 -5.78 -31.95 -11.43
C ASN A 11 -5.79 -32.63 -10.04
N LEU A 12 -4.67 -33.22 -9.63
CA LEU A 12 -4.55 -33.83 -8.29
C LEU A 12 -4.62 -32.79 -7.15
N LYS A 13 -4.13 -31.57 -7.37
CA LYS A 13 -4.29 -30.46 -6.41
C LYS A 13 -5.73 -29.98 -6.39
N GLU A 14 -6.34 -29.79 -7.54
CA GLU A 14 -7.74 -29.39 -7.65
C GLU A 14 -8.63 -30.39 -6.93
N ASP A 15 -8.55 -31.69 -7.23
CA ASP A 15 -9.34 -32.73 -6.55
C ASP A 15 -9.12 -32.75 -5.03
N LYS A 16 -7.88 -32.54 -4.57
CA LYS A 16 -7.55 -32.55 -3.14
C LYS A 16 -8.11 -31.34 -2.39
N TYR A 17 -8.15 -30.17 -3.02
CA TYR A 17 -8.55 -28.91 -2.38
C TYR A 17 -9.95 -28.43 -2.81
N PHE A 18 -10.60 -29.10 -3.75
CA PHE A 18 -11.96 -28.80 -4.19
C PHE A 18 -12.94 -29.24 -3.12
N HIS A 19 -13.52 -28.27 -2.42
CA HIS A 19 -14.55 -28.49 -1.41
C HIS A 19 -15.74 -27.61 -1.76
N ILE A 20 -16.91 -28.23 -1.89
CA ILE A 20 -18.16 -27.50 -2.12
C ILE A 20 -18.58 -26.88 -0.79
N GLN A 21 -18.59 -25.55 -0.72
CA GLN A 21 -19.09 -24.83 0.44
C GLN A 21 -20.59 -24.56 0.26
N GLU A 22 -21.43 -25.18 1.11
CA GLU A 22 -22.89 -24.98 1.10
C GLU A 22 -23.30 -23.60 1.61
N SER A 23 -22.46 -22.98 2.43
CA SER A 23 -22.64 -21.63 2.98
C SER A 23 -21.42 -20.77 2.71
N TYR A 24 -21.62 -19.48 2.46
CA TYR A 24 -20.53 -18.53 2.28
C TYR A 24 -19.68 -18.42 3.55
N VAL A 25 -18.40 -18.80 3.47
CA VAL A 25 -17.41 -18.57 4.53
C VAL A 25 -16.44 -17.49 4.06
N HIS A 26 -16.42 -16.37 4.76
CA HIS A 26 -15.52 -15.26 4.40
C HIS A 26 -14.06 -15.65 4.63
N ASN A 27 -13.21 -15.41 3.63
CA ASN A 27 -11.77 -15.60 3.77
C ASN A 27 -11.12 -14.31 4.29
N PHE A 28 -11.00 -14.20 5.61
CA PHE A 28 -10.32 -13.08 6.29
C PHE A 28 -8.83 -12.98 5.96
N GLN A 29 -8.25 -14.00 5.32
CA GLN A 29 -6.86 -14.00 4.85
C GLN A 29 -6.67 -13.36 3.47
N THR A 30 -7.74 -12.94 2.78
CA THR A 30 -7.63 -12.17 1.54
C THR A 30 -7.90 -10.69 1.79
N PRO A 31 -7.19 -9.76 1.11
CA PRO A 31 -7.53 -8.34 1.20
C PRO A 31 -8.96 -8.14 0.71
N CYS A 32 -9.76 -7.36 1.46
CA CYS A 32 -11.13 -7.05 1.07
C CYS A 32 -11.13 -6.38 -0.31
N LEU A 33 -11.70 -7.05 -1.31
CA LEU A 33 -11.58 -6.63 -2.70
C LEU A 33 -12.47 -5.41 -3.05
N THR A 34 -13.40 -4.99 -2.18
CA THR A 34 -14.18 -3.75 -2.34
C THR A 34 -14.76 -3.24 -1.01
N ASN A 35 -14.82 -1.91 -0.83
CA ASN A 35 -15.47 -1.24 0.31
C ASN A 35 -16.98 -0.97 0.09
N LYS A 36 -17.65 -1.63 -0.88
CA LYS A 36 -18.94 -1.14 -1.42
C LYS A 36 -20.08 -2.16 -1.52
N PHE A 37 -20.06 -3.25 -0.76
CA PHE A 37 -21.24 -4.13 -0.66
C PHE A 37 -21.44 -4.63 0.77
N TYR A 38 -21.78 -3.72 1.69
CA TYR A 38 -22.39 -4.15 2.95
C TYR A 38 -23.86 -4.44 2.66
N SER A 39 -24.24 -5.72 2.60
CA SER A 39 -25.65 -6.09 2.65
C SER A 39 -26.23 -5.69 4.01
N LYS A 40 -27.52 -5.36 4.09
CA LYS A 40 -28.21 -5.09 5.37
C LYS A 40 -28.21 -6.28 6.35
N TYR A 41 -27.72 -7.44 5.90
CA TYR A 41 -27.58 -8.68 6.67
C TYR A 41 -26.12 -9.02 7.00
N GLU A 42 -25.15 -8.15 6.66
CA GLU A 42 -23.79 -8.35 7.15
C GLU A 42 -23.76 -8.12 8.66
N GLY A 43 -23.16 -9.08 9.36
CA GLY A 43 -23.39 -9.34 10.78
C GLY A 43 -23.16 -8.16 11.72
N ASN A 44 -23.83 -8.22 12.87
CA ASN A 44 -23.62 -7.26 13.95
C ASN A 44 -22.16 -7.29 14.39
N LEU A 45 -21.55 -6.12 14.57
CA LEU A 45 -20.16 -5.97 15.02
C LEU A 45 -19.88 -6.70 16.36
N THR A 46 -20.94 -6.97 17.13
CA THR A 46 -20.90 -7.69 18.42
C THR A 46 -20.60 -9.18 18.30
N ASP A 47 -20.85 -9.79 17.14
CA ASP A 47 -20.73 -11.24 16.94
C ASP A 47 -19.40 -11.63 16.26
N CYS A 48 -18.48 -10.69 16.14
CA CYS A 48 -17.18 -10.92 15.52
C CYS A 48 -16.26 -11.70 16.47
N ASP A 49 -15.74 -12.85 16.02
CA ASP A 49 -14.73 -13.62 16.76
C ASP A 49 -13.53 -12.71 17.07
N PRO A 50 -13.16 -12.52 18.35
CA PRO A 50 -12.07 -11.64 18.74
C PRO A 50 -10.74 -12.01 18.06
N LYS A 51 -10.52 -13.28 17.74
CA LYS A 51 -9.32 -13.75 17.06
C LYS A 51 -9.24 -13.21 15.62
N ILE A 52 -10.37 -13.21 14.92
CA ILE A 52 -10.46 -12.69 13.54
C ILE A 52 -10.24 -11.18 13.56
N LEU A 53 -10.85 -10.48 14.52
CA LEU A 53 -10.67 -9.03 14.68
C LEU A 53 -9.21 -8.66 14.95
N GLU A 54 -8.51 -9.45 15.78
CA GLU A 54 -7.09 -9.26 16.05
C GLU A 54 -6.23 -9.48 14.80
N GLU A 55 -6.52 -10.51 14.01
CA GLU A 55 -5.81 -10.79 12.76
C GLU A 55 -6.00 -9.68 11.72
N VAL A 56 -7.22 -9.16 11.58
CA VAL A 56 -7.54 -8.02 10.70
C VAL A 56 -6.80 -6.77 11.16
N ARG A 57 -6.87 -6.43 12.46
CA ARG A 57 -6.12 -5.29 13.02
C ARG A 57 -4.63 -5.44 12.82
N ARG A 58 -4.08 -6.64 13.02
CA ARG A 58 -2.65 -6.92 12.80
C ARG A 58 -2.29 -6.73 11.33
N ARG A 59 -3.19 -7.06 10.40
CA ARG A 59 -2.96 -6.85 8.96
C ARG A 59 -2.95 -5.39 8.56
N GLU A 60 -3.89 -4.60 9.07
CA GLU A 60 -3.98 -3.18 8.71
C GLU A 60 -2.91 -2.33 9.39
N LYS A 61 -2.58 -2.63 10.66
CA LYS A 61 -1.69 -1.79 11.46
C LYS A 61 -0.21 -2.03 11.18
N TYR A 62 0.19 -3.27 10.93
CA TYR A 62 1.61 -3.63 10.86
C TYR A 62 2.14 -3.77 9.44
N GLY A 63 3.32 -3.22 9.19
CA GLY A 63 4.06 -3.42 7.95
C GLY A 63 4.66 -4.82 7.84
N PRO A 64 5.17 -5.23 6.67
CA PRO A 64 5.84 -6.52 6.50
C PRO A 64 6.96 -6.78 7.52
N LYS A 65 7.81 -5.77 7.78
CA LYS A 65 8.95 -5.84 8.73
C LYS A 65 8.55 -6.05 10.19
N GLU A 66 7.34 -5.66 10.55
CA GLU A 66 6.81 -5.83 11.91
C GLU A 66 6.10 -7.18 12.06
N LYS A 67 5.59 -7.74 10.95
CA LYS A 67 4.89 -9.02 10.92
C LYS A 67 5.81 -10.22 10.86
N TYR A 68 6.95 -10.11 10.17
CA TYR A 68 7.86 -11.22 9.92
C TYR A 68 9.29 -10.85 10.32
N PRO A 69 10.08 -11.77 10.89
CA PRO A 69 11.49 -11.51 11.20
C PRO A 69 12.37 -11.44 9.94
N SER A 70 11.93 -12.05 8.84
CA SER A 70 12.64 -12.13 7.55
C SER A 70 11.66 -11.99 6.38
N PRO A 71 12.13 -11.61 5.17
CA PRO A 71 11.25 -11.49 4.01
C PRO A 71 10.71 -12.88 3.65
N VAL A 72 9.39 -12.97 3.47
CA VAL A 72 8.69 -14.24 3.16
C VAL A 72 8.50 -14.42 1.66
N THR A 73 8.45 -13.32 0.90
CA THR A 73 8.30 -13.33 -0.55
C THR A 73 9.47 -12.61 -1.22
N THR A 74 9.80 -13.00 -2.45
CA THR A 74 10.85 -12.35 -3.26
C THR A 74 10.59 -10.86 -3.49
N SER A 75 9.31 -10.46 -3.57
CA SER A 75 8.93 -9.04 -3.65
C SER A 75 9.27 -8.26 -2.37
N MET A 76 9.15 -8.89 -1.20
CA MET A 76 9.53 -8.28 0.07
C MET A 76 11.04 -8.09 0.16
N GLU A 77 11.84 -9.03 -0.35
CA GLU A 77 13.31 -8.95 -0.31
C GLU A 77 13.86 -7.64 -0.86
N TYR A 78 13.28 -7.14 -1.96
CA TYR A 78 13.69 -5.89 -2.60
C TYR A 78 13.60 -4.66 -1.67
N GLY A 79 12.55 -4.59 -0.84
CA GLY A 79 12.33 -3.50 0.12
C GLY A 79 12.70 -3.84 1.57
N TRP A 80 13.15 -5.08 1.83
CA TRP A 80 13.39 -5.56 3.19
C TRP A 80 14.70 -5.04 3.74
N TYR A 81 15.77 -5.15 2.97
CA TYR A 81 17.05 -4.61 3.35
C TYR A 81 17.06 -3.11 3.03
N ALA A 82 17.68 -2.29 3.89
CA ALA A 82 17.90 -0.89 3.58
C ALA A 82 18.55 -0.82 2.18
N PRO A 83 18.19 0.16 1.33
CA PRO A 83 18.80 0.25 0.03
C PRO A 83 20.32 0.34 0.25
N TYR A 84 21.05 -0.71 -0.15
CA TYR A 84 22.52 -0.74 -0.21
C TYR A 84 23.08 0.36 -1.15
N MET A 85 22.19 1.18 -1.72
CA MET A 85 22.43 2.26 -2.65
C MET A 85 22.31 3.65 -1.99
N GLU A 86 22.39 3.79 -0.67
CA GLU A 86 22.65 5.10 -0.10
C GLU A 86 24.08 5.55 -0.48
N ARG A 87 24.19 6.19 -1.65
CA ARG A 87 25.37 6.88 -2.19
C ARG A 87 26.52 5.99 -2.68
N ASP A 88 26.25 4.82 -3.29
CA ASP A 88 27.30 4.13 -4.05
C ASP A 88 27.70 4.99 -5.28
N LYS A 89 28.95 5.44 -5.32
CA LYS A 89 29.51 6.32 -6.35
C LYS A 89 29.40 5.75 -7.78
N ARG A 90 29.14 4.44 -7.93
CA ARG A 90 28.91 3.78 -9.21
C ARG A 90 27.54 4.12 -9.82
N PHE A 91 26.56 4.51 -9.01
CA PHE A 91 25.24 4.89 -9.50
C PHE A 91 25.15 6.41 -9.69
N TYR A 92 24.49 6.82 -10.78
CA TYR A 92 24.22 8.22 -11.04
C TYR A 92 23.02 8.68 -10.21
N PHE A 93 23.27 9.44 -9.16
CA PHE A 93 22.24 10.13 -8.40
C PHE A 93 22.13 11.55 -8.92
N ASN A 94 21.04 11.85 -9.62
CA ASN A 94 20.78 13.20 -10.10
C ASN A 94 20.55 14.14 -8.90
N SER A 95 21.18 15.31 -8.94
CA SER A 95 20.84 16.35 -7.96
C SER A 95 19.44 16.86 -8.28
N THR A 96 18.52 16.74 -7.32
CA THR A 96 17.14 17.26 -7.45
C THR A 96 17.09 18.78 -7.48
N SER A 97 18.21 19.46 -7.19
CA SER A 97 18.30 20.91 -7.22
C SER A 97 19.66 21.40 -7.71
N SER A 98 19.64 22.52 -8.40
CA SER A 98 20.80 23.34 -8.73
C SER A 98 20.98 24.46 -7.70
N PRO A 99 22.18 25.06 -7.57
CA PRO A 99 22.38 26.23 -6.71
C PRO A 99 21.38 27.35 -7.01
N TYR A 100 21.08 27.57 -8.30
CA TYR A 100 20.10 28.55 -8.75
C TYR A 100 18.68 28.26 -8.26
N THR A 101 18.24 27.00 -8.35
CA THR A 101 16.90 26.63 -7.87
C THR A 101 16.79 26.71 -6.36
N LYS A 102 17.86 26.42 -5.60
CA LYS A 102 17.89 26.65 -4.14
C LYS A 102 17.75 28.13 -3.80
N ILE A 103 18.55 28.98 -4.44
CA ILE A 103 18.49 30.45 -4.26
C ILE A 103 17.09 30.99 -4.61
N MET A 104 16.50 30.53 -5.72
CA MET A 104 15.16 30.94 -6.13
C MET A 104 14.10 30.52 -5.10
N LEU A 105 14.22 29.30 -4.55
CA LEU A 105 13.28 28.79 -3.56
C LEU A 105 13.38 29.56 -2.24
N ASP A 106 14.59 29.97 -1.84
CA ASP A 106 14.80 30.81 -0.67
C ASP A 106 14.26 32.24 -0.89
N LEU A 107 14.45 32.81 -2.08
CA LEU A 107 13.82 34.09 -2.49
C LEU A 107 12.29 34.01 -2.44
N MET A 108 11.70 32.91 -2.93
CA MET A 108 10.25 32.69 -2.88
C MET A 108 9.73 32.57 -1.45
N LYS A 109 10.49 31.95 -0.53
CA LYS A 109 10.13 31.88 0.89
C LYS A 109 10.27 33.21 1.62
N GLN A 110 11.27 34.01 1.25
CA GLN A 110 11.53 35.33 1.83
C GLN A 110 10.53 36.38 1.35
N ASN A 111 10.10 36.28 0.10
CA ASN A 111 8.97 37.05 -0.41
C ASN A 111 7.69 36.58 0.27
N LYS A 112 7.36 37.21 1.41
CA LYS A 112 5.99 37.18 1.94
C LYS A 112 5.09 37.61 0.79
N THR A 113 4.18 36.74 0.38
CA THR A 113 3.10 37.10 -0.53
C THR A 113 2.27 38.17 0.18
N GLU A 114 2.61 39.44 -0.05
CA GLU A 114 1.75 40.53 0.36
C GLU A 114 0.36 40.24 -0.21
N LYS A 115 -0.68 40.40 0.61
CA LYS A 115 -2.05 40.23 0.14
C LYS A 115 -2.23 41.19 -1.03
N LYS A 116 -2.41 40.62 -2.23
CA LYS A 116 -2.68 41.40 -3.44
C LYS A 116 -3.82 42.37 -3.12
N PHE A 117 -3.63 43.64 -3.47
CA PHE A 117 -4.63 44.67 -3.24
C PHE A 117 -5.95 44.24 -3.89
N ALA A 118 -6.96 43.98 -3.05
CA ALA A 118 -8.28 43.52 -3.46
C ALA A 118 -9.33 44.66 -3.49
N GLY A 119 -8.88 45.91 -3.34
CA GLY A 119 -9.75 47.08 -3.36
C GLY A 119 -9.98 47.63 -4.76
N VAL A 120 -10.98 48.50 -4.89
CA VAL A 120 -11.17 49.30 -6.11
C VAL A 120 -10.13 50.43 -6.10
N PRO A 121 -9.27 50.57 -7.13
CA PRO A 121 -8.10 51.45 -7.08
C PRO A 121 -8.40 52.95 -7.18
N PHE A 122 -9.65 53.34 -7.38
CA PHE A 122 -10.08 54.74 -7.40
C PHE A 122 -11.52 54.84 -6.90
N LEU A 123 -11.76 55.77 -5.96
CA LEU A 123 -13.10 56.20 -5.62
C LEU A 123 -13.61 57.06 -6.78
N LEU A 124 -14.77 56.69 -7.36
CA LEU A 124 -15.50 57.58 -8.26
C LEU A 124 -15.92 58.81 -7.44
N GLN A 125 -15.30 59.96 -7.75
CA GLN A 125 -15.70 61.27 -7.25
C GLN A 125 -17.09 61.65 -7.72
#